data_AF-A0A6H9Y9Q8-F1
#
_entry.id   AF-A0A6H9Y9Q8-F1
#
_cell.length_a   1.000
_cell.length_b   1.000
_cell.length_c   1.000
_cell.angle_alpha   90.00
_cell.angle_beta   90.00
_cell.angle_gamma   90.00
#
_symmetry.space_group_name_H-M   'P 1'
#
loop_
_entity.id
_entity.type
_entity.pdbx_description
1 polymer ?
#
loop_
_entity_poly.entity_id
_entity_poly.type
_entity_poly.pdbx_seq_one_letter_code
_entity_poly.pdbx_strand_id
1 'polypeptide(L)'
;MRTRRTIIAGALAVFMAAGVLALGHLRLWWAPDPPRDPESLVLRVQYVGGMGPLDARPVPELSLYGDGRLIITSMDLDRIPARELVKDMRLTGQAYREIYRDARLAGLAETRAIESDGQVLDGGVTKITLLAHGRHHVTTVPTGASGLRVWLINQLLERLAVGKTRGEPSRSDLAGPTRPYKPSRVALLPREVSTKGTHSNVQIRPWPLQPLSSGACTLHAGPAAATVTRLFESASPNTLWVSQGRQYRVTTRPLLPDETSCEALPR
;
A
#
# COMPACT_ATOMS: atom_id res chain seq x y z
N MET A 1 -68.78 14.01 52.95
CA MET A 1 -67.33 14.01 53.26
C MET A 1 -66.77 12.59 53.18
N ARG A 2 -66.11 12.23 52.08
CA ARG A 2 -64.86 11.44 52.05
C ARG A 2 -64.44 11.22 50.60
N THR A 3 -63.41 11.96 50.25
CA THR A 3 -62.58 11.94 49.05
C THR A 3 -61.80 10.64 48.93
N ARG A 4 -61.75 10.05 47.73
CA ARG A 4 -60.56 9.33 47.24
C ARG A 4 -60.38 9.60 45.75
N ARG A 5 -59.41 10.47 45.46
CA ARG A 5 -58.82 10.73 44.15
C ARG A 5 -57.83 9.61 43.84
N THR A 6 -58.01 8.94 42.70
CA THR A 6 -57.01 8.02 42.14
C THR A 6 -56.10 8.82 41.22
N ILE A 7 -54.79 8.71 41.47
CA ILE A 7 -53.71 9.39 40.76
C ILE A 7 -53.45 8.62 39.46
N ILE A 8 -53.60 9.28 38.30
CA ILE A 8 -53.07 8.83 37.01
C ILE A 8 -51.77 9.61 36.79
N ALA A 9 -50.63 8.98 37.05
CA ALA A 9 -49.32 9.48 36.68
C ALA A 9 -48.49 8.29 36.21
N GLY A 10 -48.30 8.16 34.90
CA GLY A 10 -47.51 7.06 34.34
C GLY A 10 -47.62 6.89 32.84
N ALA A 11 -47.39 7.95 32.06
CA ALA A 11 -47.25 7.82 30.60
C ALA A 11 -46.45 8.99 30.00
N LEU A 12 -45.23 9.26 30.49
CA LEU A 12 -44.36 10.25 29.83
C LEU A 12 -42.87 10.02 30.13
N ALA A 13 -42.35 8.81 29.87
CA ALA A 13 -40.93 8.51 30.02
C ALA A 13 -40.41 7.42 29.06
N VAL A 14 -40.97 7.29 27.84
CA VAL A 14 -40.51 6.28 26.86
C VAL A 14 -40.01 6.88 25.54
N PHE A 15 -40.23 8.17 25.25
CA PHE A 15 -39.86 8.74 23.95
C PHE A 15 -38.44 9.33 23.83
N MET A 16 -37.66 9.46 24.91
CA MET A 16 -36.32 10.08 24.84
C MET A 16 -35.16 9.10 24.60
N ALA A 17 -35.36 7.78 24.75
CA ALA A 17 -34.30 6.79 24.48
C ALA A 17 -34.18 6.38 22.99
N ALA A 18 -35.23 6.60 22.19
CA ALA A 18 -35.22 6.24 20.77
C ALA A 18 -34.56 7.31 19.87
N GLY A 19 -34.52 8.57 20.30
CA GLY A 19 -33.97 9.68 19.49
C GLY A 19 -32.45 9.67 19.36
N VAL A 20 -31.73 9.17 20.37
CA VAL A 20 -30.25 9.16 20.37
C VAL A 20 -29.68 7.97 19.60
N LEU A 21 -30.39 6.83 19.54
CA LEU A 21 -30.00 5.69 18.70
C LEU A 21 -30.29 5.92 17.20
N ALA A 22 -31.32 6.69 16.85
CA ALA A 22 -31.61 7.01 15.45
C ALA A 22 -30.57 7.98 14.83
N LEU A 23 -30.04 8.94 15.61
CA LEU A 23 -29.05 9.92 15.12
C LEU A 23 -27.64 9.34 14.96
N GLY A 24 -27.29 8.26 15.70
CA GLY A 24 -26.04 7.53 15.51
C GLY A 24 -26.03 6.64 14.27
N HIS A 25 -27.16 5.98 13.97
CA HIS A 25 -27.28 5.11 12.79
C HIS A 25 -27.42 5.88 11.47
N LEU A 26 -28.02 7.07 11.48
CA LEU A 26 -28.19 7.86 10.25
C LEU A 26 -26.89 8.46 9.69
N ARG A 27 -25.81 8.57 10.47
CA ARG A 27 -24.49 9.00 9.94
C ARG A 27 -23.65 7.88 9.35
N LEU A 28 -24.02 6.62 9.58
CA LEU A 28 -23.29 5.44 9.07
C LEU A 28 -23.74 5.02 7.66
N TRP A 29 -24.88 5.51 7.18
CA TRP A 29 -25.41 5.18 5.85
C TRP A 29 -25.01 6.13 4.72
N TRP A 30 -24.36 7.27 5.01
CA TRP A 30 -23.86 8.19 3.98
C TRP A 30 -22.33 8.28 4.06
N ALA A 31 -21.61 7.19 3.81
CA ALA A 31 -20.24 7.39 3.34
C ALA A 31 -20.34 8.07 1.97
N PRO A 32 -19.64 9.20 1.72
CA PRO A 32 -19.53 9.74 0.37
C PRO A 32 -19.03 8.64 -0.56
N ASP A 33 -19.52 8.66 -1.79
CA ASP A 33 -19.01 7.76 -2.81
C ASP A 33 -17.48 7.89 -2.91
N PRO A 34 -16.77 6.78 -3.14
CA PRO A 34 -15.34 6.84 -3.36
C PRO A 34 -15.02 7.65 -4.63
N PRO A 35 -13.82 8.27 -4.70
CA PRO A 35 -13.33 8.90 -5.93
C PRO A 35 -13.40 7.94 -7.12
N ARG A 36 -13.68 8.44 -8.33
CA ARG A 36 -13.84 7.60 -9.54
C ARG A 36 -12.80 7.83 -10.63
N ASP A 37 -11.94 8.82 -10.45
CA ASP A 37 -10.87 9.13 -11.39
C ASP A 37 -9.83 7.99 -11.40
N PRO A 38 -9.57 7.34 -12.55
CA PRO A 38 -8.64 6.21 -12.64
C PRO A 38 -7.20 6.54 -12.25
N GLU A 39 -6.78 7.81 -12.34
CA GLU A 39 -5.42 8.22 -11.98
C GLU A 39 -5.31 8.66 -10.51
N SER A 40 -6.44 8.84 -9.82
CA SER A 40 -6.46 9.25 -8.42
C SER A 40 -6.08 8.10 -7.50
N LEU A 41 -4.98 8.27 -6.75
CA LEU A 41 -4.59 7.36 -5.68
C LEU A 41 -5.59 7.49 -4.51
N VAL A 42 -6.35 6.43 -4.23
CA VAL A 42 -7.38 6.43 -3.19
C VAL A 42 -6.86 5.91 -1.88
N LEU A 43 -6.18 4.77 -1.88
CA LEU A 43 -5.62 4.16 -0.68
C LEU A 43 -4.23 3.62 -1.00
N ARG A 44 -3.23 3.96 -0.19
CA ARG A 44 -1.88 3.40 -0.26
C ARG A 44 -1.46 2.89 1.09
N VAL A 45 -0.84 1.72 1.10
CA VAL A 45 -0.23 1.12 2.29
C VAL A 45 1.24 0.90 1.99
N GLN A 46 2.08 1.42 2.88
CA GLN A 46 3.52 1.34 2.75
C GLN A 46 4.17 1.17 4.11
N TYR A 47 4.86 0.05 4.30
CA TYR A 47 5.80 -0.14 5.39
C TYR A 47 7.12 0.58 5.11
N VAL A 48 7.55 1.35 6.09
CA VAL A 48 8.85 2.01 6.13
C VAL A 48 9.62 1.36 7.28
N GLY A 49 10.55 0.46 6.93
CA GLY A 49 11.38 -0.24 7.92
C GLY A 49 12.35 0.68 8.65
N GLY A 50 12.72 0.33 9.88
CA GLY A 50 13.69 1.10 10.69
C GLY A 50 15.14 0.94 10.26
N MET A 51 15.55 -0.23 9.75
CA MET A 51 16.94 -0.55 9.36
C MET A 51 17.07 -1.05 7.91
N GLY A 52 16.42 -0.38 6.96
CA GLY A 52 16.60 -0.63 5.53
C GLY A 52 17.83 0.09 4.96
N PRO A 53 18.34 -0.31 3.77
CA PRO A 53 19.30 0.51 3.04
C PRO A 53 18.73 1.93 2.83
N LEU A 54 19.54 2.97 3.07
CA LEU A 54 19.11 4.38 3.00
C LEU A 54 18.59 4.83 1.63
N ASP A 55 18.84 4.04 0.59
CA ASP A 55 18.44 4.28 -0.79
C ASP A 55 17.41 3.25 -1.28
N ALA A 56 16.82 2.45 -0.38
CA ALA A 56 15.73 1.54 -0.72
C ALA A 56 14.50 2.35 -1.12
N ARG A 57 13.98 2.10 -2.32
CA ARG A 57 12.74 2.70 -2.83
C ARG A 57 11.70 1.61 -3.06
N PRO A 58 11.19 0.98 -2.00
CA PRO A 58 10.29 -0.17 -2.14
C PRO A 58 9.01 0.21 -2.90
N VAL A 59 8.41 -0.76 -3.59
CA VAL A 59 7.04 -0.60 -4.06
C VAL A 59 6.13 -0.64 -2.84
N PRO A 60 5.15 0.28 -2.71
CA PRO A 60 4.11 0.17 -1.68
C PRO A 60 3.50 -1.24 -1.69
N GLU A 61 3.13 -1.75 -0.51
CA GLU A 61 2.51 -3.08 -0.42
C GLU A 61 1.15 -3.09 -1.13
N LEU A 62 0.49 -1.92 -1.14
CA LEU A 62 -0.79 -1.74 -1.78
C LEU A 62 -0.95 -0.33 -2.34
N SER A 63 -1.56 -0.21 -3.51
CA SER A 63 -2.11 1.03 -4.05
C SER A 63 -3.45 0.77 -4.75
N LEU A 64 -4.49 1.47 -4.33
CA LEU A 64 -5.85 1.41 -4.87
C LEU A 64 -6.19 2.74 -5.53
N TYR A 65 -6.71 2.69 -6.75
CA TYR A 65 -7.05 3.88 -7.56
C TYR A 65 -8.56 4.08 -7.66
N GLY A 66 -8.99 5.27 -8.09
CA GLY A 66 -10.39 5.70 -8.13
C GLY A 66 -11.31 4.82 -8.97
N ASP A 67 -10.75 4.16 -9.98
CA ASP A 67 -11.51 3.27 -10.83
C ASP A 67 -11.63 1.84 -10.23
N GLY A 68 -11.01 1.58 -9.07
CA GLY A 68 -10.98 0.27 -8.41
C GLY A 68 -9.81 -0.61 -8.84
N ARG A 69 -8.84 -0.06 -9.58
CA ARG A 69 -7.58 -0.76 -9.86
C ARG A 69 -6.80 -0.92 -8.57
N LEU A 70 -6.38 -2.15 -8.29
CA LEU A 70 -5.66 -2.53 -7.09
C LEU A 70 -4.32 -3.13 -7.49
N ILE A 71 -3.24 -2.47 -7.07
CA ILE A 71 -1.88 -2.95 -7.24
C ILE A 71 -1.38 -3.46 -5.89
N ILE A 72 -0.95 -4.71 -5.83
CA ILE A 72 -0.40 -5.34 -4.62
C ILE A 72 0.99 -5.86 -4.89
N THR A 73 1.87 -5.65 -3.93
CA THR A 73 3.23 -6.18 -3.91
C THR A 73 3.28 -7.42 -3.02
N SER A 74 3.86 -8.49 -3.53
CA SER A 74 4.00 -9.79 -2.84
C SER A 74 5.36 -10.42 -3.14
N MET A 75 5.67 -11.55 -2.51
CA MET A 75 6.88 -12.31 -2.79
C MET A 75 6.54 -13.59 -3.58
N ASP A 76 7.16 -13.75 -4.75
CA ASP A 76 7.20 -15.02 -5.47
C ASP A 76 8.22 -15.95 -4.79
N LEU A 77 7.72 -16.82 -3.92
CA LEU A 77 8.49 -17.83 -3.21
C LEU A 77 8.79 -19.08 -4.04
N ASP A 78 8.14 -19.25 -5.19
CA ASP A 78 8.35 -20.41 -6.07
C ASP A 78 9.61 -20.25 -6.94
N ARG A 79 10.16 -19.03 -6.99
CA ARG A 79 11.46 -18.72 -7.60
C ARG A 79 12.56 -18.69 -6.54
N ILE A 80 13.73 -19.21 -6.90
CA ILE A 80 14.94 -19.16 -6.08
C ILE A 80 16.01 -18.31 -6.79
N PRO A 81 16.54 -17.25 -6.16
CA PRO A 81 16.04 -16.65 -4.92
C PRO A 81 14.67 -15.98 -5.13
N ALA A 82 13.91 -15.85 -4.04
CA ALA A 82 12.58 -15.25 -4.07
C ALA A 82 12.62 -13.83 -4.66
N ARG A 83 11.58 -13.46 -5.41
CA ARG A 83 11.49 -12.15 -6.07
C ARG A 83 10.21 -11.44 -5.74
N GLU A 84 10.28 -10.12 -5.66
CA GLU A 84 9.10 -9.29 -5.54
C GLU A 84 8.23 -9.43 -6.81
N LEU A 85 6.95 -9.68 -6.61
CA LEU A 85 5.94 -9.79 -7.64
C LEU A 85 4.87 -8.73 -7.40
N VAL A 86 4.74 -7.82 -8.36
CA VAL A 86 3.70 -6.79 -8.36
C VAL A 86 2.53 -7.28 -9.22
N LYS A 87 1.33 -7.32 -8.62
CA LYS A 87 0.10 -7.80 -9.23
C LYS A 87 -0.84 -6.63 -9.50
N ASP A 88 -1.53 -6.69 -10.63
CA ASP A 88 -2.56 -5.76 -11.07
C ASP A 88 -3.91 -6.48 -11.07
N MET A 89 -4.84 -5.93 -10.30
CA MET A 89 -6.16 -6.49 -10.07
C MET A 89 -7.22 -5.41 -10.22
N ARG A 90 -8.46 -5.84 -10.43
CA ARG A 90 -9.61 -4.94 -10.51
C ARG A 90 -10.64 -5.36 -9.49
N LEU A 91 -11.00 -4.46 -8.58
CA LEU A 91 -12.12 -4.67 -7.67
C LEU A 91 -13.46 -4.53 -8.41
N THR A 92 -14.48 -5.25 -7.93
CA THR A 92 -15.87 -4.93 -8.29
C THR A 92 -16.24 -3.57 -7.70
N GLY A 93 -17.20 -2.87 -8.33
CA GLY A 93 -17.65 -1.57 -7.82
C GLY A 93 -18.23 -1.65 -6.39
N GLN A 94 -18.82 -2.78 -6.03
CA GLN A 94 -19.29 -3.03 -4.66
C GLN A 94 -18.12 -3.18 -3.68
N ALA A 95 -17.17 -4.07 -3.96
CA ALA A 95 -16.01 -4.28 -3.10
C ALA A 95 -15.20 -2.98 -2.92
N TYR A 96 -15.05 -2.20 -3.98
CA TYR A 96 -14.39 -0.89 -3.92
C TYR A 96 -15.07 0.08 -2.95
N ARG A 97 -16.41 0.22 -3.03
CA ARG A 97 -17.18 1.06 -2.09
C ARG A 97 -17.09 0.57 -0.65
N GLU A 98 -17.15 -0.74 -0.44
CA GLU A 98 -17.03 -1.34 0.89
C GLU A 98 -15.65 -1.07 1.49
N ILE A 99 -14.56 -1.34 0.76
CA ILE A 99 -13.19 -1.05 1.18
C ILE A 99 -13.01 0.42 1.54
N TYR A 100 -13.52 1.34 0.71
CA TYR A 100 -13.43 2.78 0.99
C TYR A 100 -14.20 3.17 2.24
N ARG A 101 -15.42 2.64 2.41
CA ARG A 101 -16.21 2.85 3.62
C ARG A 101 -15.48 2.32 4.86
N ASP A 102 -14.94 1.11 4.78
CA ASP A 102 -14.25 0.45 5.89
C ASP A 102 -12.97 1.23 6.27
N ALA A 103 -12.24 1.78 5.28
CA ALA A 103 -11.12 2.69 5.53
C ALA A 103 -11.54 3.97 6.28
N ARG A 104 -12.69 4.56 5.93
CA ARG A 104 -13.23 5.71 6.67
C ARG A 104 -13.68 5.32 8.08
N LEU A 105 -14.28 4.15 8.28
CA LEU A 105 -14.66 3.63 9.60
C LEU A 105 -13.45 3.36 10.50
N ALA A 106 -12.34 2.91 9.91
CA ALA A 106 -11.05 2.81 10.58
C ALA A 106 -10.45 4.19 10.95
N GLY A 107 -11.08 5.29 10.51
CA GLY A 107 -10.70 6.68 10.74
C GLY A 107 -9.44 7.10 9.98
N LEU A 108 -9.20 6.49 8.82
CA LEU A 108 -8.13 6.89 7.92
C LEU A 108 -8.44 8.21 7.17
N ALA A 109 -9.65 8.75 7.32
CA ALA A 109 -10.07 10.02 6.71
C ALA A 109 -9.49 11.28 7.40
N GLU A 110 -8.55 11.09 8.32
CA GLU A 110 -7.85 12.14 9.05
C GLU A 110 -6.36 11.80 9.17
N THR A 111 -5.49 12.81 9.13
CA THR A 111 -4.06 12.62 9.33
C THR A 111 -3.78 12.40 10.82
N ARG A 112 -3.00 11.37 11.17
CA ARG A 112 -2.66 11.05 12.56
C ARG A 112 -1.45 10.14 12.68
N ALA A 113 -0.82 10.16 13.83
CA ALA A 113 0.10 9.11 14.26
C ALA A 113 -0.59 8.32 15.38
N ILE A 114 -0.64 6.99 15.25
CA ILE A 114 -1.11 6.12 16.32
C ILE A 114 0.02 5.98 17.33
N GLU A 115 -0.28 6.27 18.59
CA GLU A 115 0.67 6.04 19.68
C GLU A 115 0.74 4.54 19.99
N SER A 116 1.94 4.08 20.34
CA SER A 116 2.17 2.69 20.76
C SER A 116 2.82 2.71 22.13
N ASP A 117 2.24 1.96 23.06
CA ASP A 117 2.81 1.62 24.36
C ASP A 117 3.83 0.48 24.24
N GLY A 118 3.66 -0.40 23.25
CA GLY A 118 4.64 -1.38 22.81
C GLY A 118 5.59 -0.79 21.78
N GLN A 119 6.70 -0.17 22.20
CA GLN A 119 7.77 0.16 21.26
C GLN A 119 8.57 -1.11 20.93
N VAL A 120 8.57 -1.49 19.66
CA VAL A 120 9.50 -2.51 19.14
C VAL A 120 10.77 -1.79 18.70
N LEU A 121 11.90 -2.12 19.32
CA LEU A 121 13.21 -1.60 18.91
C LEU A 121 13.43 -1.90 17.43
N ASP A 122 13.85 -0.89 16.68
CA ASP A 122 14.02 -0.91 15.22
C ASP A 122 12.77 -1.29 14.42
N GLY A 123 11.60 -1.26 15.08
CA GLY A 123 10.30 -1.45 14.45
C GLY A 123 10.03 -0.34 13.44
N GLY A 124 9.71 -0.74 12.22
CA GLY A 124 9.27 0.21 11.20
C GLY A 124 7.88 0.78 11.49
N VAL A 125 7.42 1.63 10.59
CA VAL A 125 6.08 2.21 10.63
C VAL A 125 5.31 1.88 9.36
N THR A 126 4.05 1.53 9.49
CA THR A 126 3.13 1.43 8.35
C THR A 126 2.48 2.78 8.11
N LYS A 127 2.76 3.38 6.96
CA LYS A 127 2.09 4.59 6.49
C LYS A 127 0.90 4.20 5.63
N ILE A 128 -0.28 4.67 6.02
CA ILE A 128 -1.53 4.45 5.30
C ILE A 128 -2.04 5.80 4.82
N THR A 129 -2.13 5.98 3.51
CA THR A 129 -2.62 7.21 2.88
C THR A 129 -4.01 6.97 2.32
N LEU A 130 -4.99 7.81 2.68
CA LEU A 130 -6.35 7.77 2.13
C LEU A 130 -6.70 9.12 1.48
N LEU A 131 -7.23 9.12 0.26
CA LEU A 131 -7.88 10.27 -0.37
C LEU A 131 -9.29 10.42 0.20
N ALA A 132 -9.49 11.42 1.05
CA ALA A 132 -10.80 11.78 1.59
C ALA A 132 -10.96 13.31 1.60
N HIS A 133 -12.18 13.80 1.42
CA HIS A 133 -12.46 15.25 1.39
C HIS A 133 -11.59 16.03 0.37
N GLY A 134 -11.25 15.39 -0.76
CA GLY A 134 -10.44 16.00 -1.83
C GLY A 134 -8.95 16.13 -1.51
N ARG A 135 -8.44 15.52 -0.43
CA ARG A 135 -7.02 15.56 -0.05
C ARG A 135 -6.53 14.23 0.52
N HIS A 136 -5.22 14.01 0.46
CA HIS A 136 -4.60 12.85 1.09
C HIS A 136 -4.44 13.06 2.61
N HIS A 137 -4.85 12.05 3.36
CA HIS A 137 -4.69 11.93 4.81
C HIS A 137 -3.75 10.78 5.12
N VAL A 138 -2.77 11.00 6.00
CA VAL A 138 -1.75 9.98 6.32
C VAL A 138 -1.93 9.53 7.76
N THR A 139 -2.17 8.23 7.95
CA THR A 139 -2.13 7.56 9.25
C THR A 139 -0.83 6.76 9.36
N THR A 140 -0.04 7.04 10.39
CA THR A 140 1.18 6.28 10.71
C THR A 140 0.88 5.31 11.85
N VAL A 141 1.16 4.02 11.64
CA VAL A 141 0.96 2.95 12.62
C VAL A 141 2.32 2.34 12.96
N PRO A 142 2.87 2.58 14.16
CA PRO A 142 4.10 1.93 14.59
C PRO A 142 3.95 0.41 14.70
N THR A 143 5.03 -0.33 14.44
CA THR A 143 5.09 -1.75 14.76
C THR A 143 4.81 -1.96 16.25
N GLY A 144 3.92 -2.90 16.57
CA GLY A 144 3.51 -3.20 17.96
C GLY A 144 2.31 -2.39 18.46
N ALA A 145 1.82 -1.41 17.69
CA ALA A 145 0.63 -0.65 18.06
C ALA A 145 -0.60 -1.57 18.21
N SER A 146 -1.50 -1.24 19.12
CA SER A 146 -2.69 -2.04 19.44
C SER A 146 -3.94 -1.17 19.67
N GLY A 147 -5.07 -1.81 20.02
CA GLY A 147 -6.34 -1.14 20.28
C GLY A 147 -7.34 -1.22 19.14
N LEU A 148 -8.59 -0.78 19.40
CA LEU A 148 -9.73 -0.97 18.49
C LEU A 148 -9.50 -0.42 17.08
N ARG A 149 -8.84 0.73 16.98
CA ARG A 149 -8.54 1.35 15.68
C ARG A 149 -7.53 0.54 14.88
N VAL A 150 -6.46 0.09 15.53
CA VAL A 150 -5.45 -0.77 14.88
C VAL A 150 -6.10 -2.09 14.45
N TRP A 151 -6.99 -2.64 15.28
CA TRP A 151 -7.78 -3.82 14.90
C TRP A 151 -8.62 -3.59 13.62
N LEU A 152 -9.36 -2.47 13.54
CA LEU A 152 -10.12 -2.11 12.32
C LEU A 152 -9.22 -1.95 11.09
N ILE A 153 -8.06 -1.31 11.25
CA ILE A 153 -7.06 -1.18 10.19
C ILE A 153 -6.59 -2.56 9.75
N ASN A 154 -6.22 -3.44 10.68
CA ASN A 154 -5.75 -4.78 10.36
C ASN A 154 -6.81 -5.61 9.63
N GLN A 155 -8.09 -5.51 10.02
CA GLN A 155 -9.19 -6.15 9.30
C GLN A 155 -9.30 -5.67 7.84
N LEU A 156 -9.18 -4.36 7.61
CA LEU A 156 -9.14 -3.79 6.26
C LEU A 156 -7.95 -4.34 5.45
N LEU A 157 -6.75 -4.34 6.05
CA LEU A 157 -5.53 -4.81 5.41
C LEU A 157 -5.58 -6.31 5.10
N GLU A 158 -6.15 -7.12 5.99
CA GLU A 158 -6.36 -8.56 5.82
C GLU A 158 -7.32 -8.87 4.67
N ARG A 159 -8.41 -8.12 4.54
CA ARG A 159 -9.36 -8.21 3.42
C ARG A 159 -8.69 -7.88 2.09
N LEU A 160 -7.82 -6.88 2.09
CA LEU A 160 -6.98 -6.51 0.95
C LEU A 160 -5.76 -7.40 0.76
N ALA A 161 -5.59 -8.42 1.61
CA ALA A 161 -4.48 -9.37 1.58
C ALA A 161 -3.07 -8.74 1.71
N VAL A 162 -2.96 -7.57 2.32
CA VAL A 162 -1.68 -6.91 2.61
C VAL A 162 -0.86 -7.75 3.59
N GLY A 163 0.46 -7.87 3.35
CA GLY A 163 1.39 -8.61 4.20
C GLY A 163 1.32 -10.14 4.05
N LYS A 164 0.44 -10.66 3.19
CA LYS A 164 0.35 -12.09 2.91
C LYS A 164 1.30 -12.47 1.78
N THR A 165 2.14 -13.48 2.01
CA THR A 165 3.19 -13.90 1.06
C THR A 165 2.66 -14.36 -0.31
N ARG A 166 1.39 -14.78 -0.38
CA ARG A 166 0.68 -15.12 -1.63
C ARG A 166 -0.75 -14.55 -1.69
N GLY A 167 -1.08 -13.61 -0.81
CA GLY A 167 -2.47 -13.23 -0.62
C GLY A 167 -3.02 -12.43 -1.81
N GLU A 168 -4.23 -12.77 -2.20
CA GLU A 168 -5.09 -11.97 -3.07
C GLU A 168 -6.39 -11.71 -2.31
N PRO A 169 -7.10 -10.60 -2.61
CA PRO A 169 -8.47 -10.42 -2.13
C PRO A 169 -9.36 -11.60 -2.53
N SER A 170 -10.51 -11.73 -1.87
CA SER A 170 -11.50 -12.75 -2.25
C SER A 170 -11.82 -12.69 -3.75
N ARG A 171 -11.96 -13.85 -4.40
CA ARG A 171 -12.32 -13.91 -5.83
C ARG A 171 -13.62 -13.16 -6.13
N SER A 172 -14.57 -13.16 -5.19
CA SER A 172 -15.84 -12.42 -5.27
C SER A 172 -15.65 -10.91 -5.34
N ASP A 173 -14.56 -10.39 -4.79
CA ASP A 173 -14.27 -8.96 -4.72
C ASP A 173 -13.59 -8.47 -6.00
N LEU A 174 -13.19 -9.38 -6.90
CA LEU A 174 -12.46 -9.10 -8.14
C LEU A 174 -13.38 -9.12 -9.37
N ALA A 175 -13.30 -8.08 -10.20
CA ALA A 175 -14.03 -7.96 -11.46
C ALA A 175 -13.35 -8.69 -12.64
N GLY A 176 -12.25 -9.40 -12.40
CA GLY A 176 -11.47 -10.07 -13.44
C GLY A 176 -10.31 -10.87 -12.87
N PRO A 177 -9.56 -11.61 -13.69
CA PRO A 177 -8.40 -12.36 -13.23
C PRO A 177 -7.27 -11.41 -12.80
N THR A 178 -6.49 -11.85 -11.81
CA THR A 178 -5.22 -11.23 -11.40
C THR A 178 -4.20 -11.29 -12.54
N ARG A 179 -3.47 -10.20 -12.77
CA ARG A 179 -2.43 -10.12 -13.81
C ARG A 179 -1.10 -9.65 -13.22
N PRO A 180 0.04 -10.03 -13.81
CA PRO A 180 1.31 -9.36 -13.51
C PRO A 180 1.20 -7.88 -13.87
N TYR A 181 1.70 -7.00 -13.00
CA TYR A 181 1.75 -5.57 -13.27
C TYR A 181 2.75 -5.28 -14.38
N LYS A 182 2.31 -4.51 -15.38
CA LYS A 182 3.14 -4.06 -16.51
C LYS A 182 3.39 -2.56 -16.37
N PRO A 183 4.52 -2.15 -15.79
CA PRO A 183 4.81 -0.73 -15.60
C PRO A 183 5.00 -0.02 -16.94
N SER A 184 4.40 1.16 -17.09
CA SER A 184 4.71 2.07 -18.20
C SER A 184 6.03 2.81 -18.00
N ARG A 185 6.54 2.84 -16.76
CA ARG A 185 7.79 3.50 -16.36
C ARG A 185 8.55 2.65 -15.33
N VAL A 186 9.87 2.62 -15.43
CA VAL A 186 10.75 1.91 -14.49
C VAL A 186 11.90 2.84 -14.11
N ALA A 187 12.16 2.98 -12.81
CA ALA A 187 13.35 3.62 -12.29
C ALA A 187 14.49 2.61 -12.13
N LEU A 188 15.70 3.01 -12.49
CA LEU A 188 16.93 2.30 -12.20
C LEU A 188 17.68 3.00 -11.07
N LEU A 189 18.13 2.20 -10.11
CA LEU A 189 18.85 2.62 -8.92
C LEU A 189 20.19 1.86 -8.86
N PRO A 190 21.20 2.30 -9.63
CA PRO A 190 22.56 1.78 -9.52
C PRO A 190 23.24 2.17 -8.20
N ARG A 191 23.79 1.16 -7.53
CA ARG A 191 24.71 1.29 -6.42
C ARG A 191 26.02 0.62 -6.78
N GLU A 192 27.09 1.40 -6.81
CA GLU A 192 28.42 0.84 -6.97
C GLU A 192 28.76 -0.08 -5.79
N VAL A 193 29.42 -1.20 -6.10
CA VAL A 193 29.89 -2.16 -5.11
C VAL A 193 31.40 -2.33 -5.21
N SER A 194 32.07 -2.45 -4.07
CA SER A 194 33.50 -2.75 -4.03
C SER A 194 33.75 -4.19 -4.47
N THR A 195 34.82 -4.40 -5.22
CA THR A 195 35.29 -5.72 -5.66
C THR A 195 35.95 -6.54 -4.54
N LYS A 196 36.17 -5.94 -3.36
CA LYS A 196 36.75 -6.64 -2.21
C LYS A 196 35.67 -7.48 -1.50
N GLY A 197 35.52 -8.71 -1.96
CA GLY A 197 34.62 -9.70 -1.35
C GLY A 197 33.97 -10.56 -2.40
N THR A 198 34.70 -11.58 -2.88
CA THR A 198 34.16 -12.55 -3.84
C THR A 198 33.18 -13.46 -3.10
N HIS A 199 31.89 -13.15 -3.17
CA HIS A 199 30.86 -14.11 -2.78
C HIS A 199 30.73 -15.16 -3.90
N SER A 200 30.75 -16.44 -3.53
CA SER A 200 30.86 -17.59 -4.42
C SER A 200 29.65 -17.85 -5.35
N ASN A 201 28.67 -16.95 -5.44
CA ASN A 201 27.44 -17.12 -6.24
C ASN A 201 26.99 -15.83 -6.98
N VAL A 202 27.94 -14.96 -7.35
CA VAL A 202 27.65 -13.71 -8.05
C VAL A 202 27.87 -13.86 -9.56
N GLN A 203 26.84 -13.53 -10.35
CA GLN A 203 26.96 -13.46 -11.80
C GLN A 203 27.42 -12.06 -12.21
N ILE A 204 28.50 -11.94 -12.97
CA ILE A 204 28.98 -10.65 -13.49
C ILE A 204 28.58 -10.55 -14.97
N ARG A 205 27.92 -9.45 -15.35
CA ARG A 205 27.46 -9.20 -16.74
C ARG A 205 27.82 -7.80 -17.20
N PRO A 206 28.12 -7.58 -18.49
CA PRO A 206 28.24 -6.23 -19.03
C PRO A 206 26.89 -5.50 -18.98
N TRP A 207 26.91 -4.22 -18.61
CA TRP A 207 25.72 -3.37 -18.63
C TRP A 207 25.34 -3.00 -20.09
N PRO A 208 24.12 -3.30 -20.55
CA PRO A 208 23.76 -3.17 -21.96
C PRO A 208 23.15 -1.81 -22.34
N LEU A 209 22.95 -0.90 -21.38
CA LEU A 209 22.32 0.41 -21.60
C LEU A 209 23.33 1.55 -21.42
N GLN A 210 22.84 2.80 -21.35
CA GLN A 210 23.65 3.99 -21.09
C GLN A 210 24.48 3.84 -19.80
N PRO A 211 25.68 4.47 -19.74
CA PRO A 211 26.57 4.33 -18.59
C PRO A 211 25.90 4.57 -17.24
N LEU A 212 26.21 3.71 -16.26
CA LEU A 212 25.70 3.82 -14.91
C LEU A 212 26.50 4.84 -14.09
N SER A 213 25.82 5.55 -13.21
CA SER A 213 26.44 6.42 -12.19
C SER A 213 25.84 6.09 -10.82
N SER A 214 26.69 5.89 -9.81
CA SER A 214 26.24 5.49 -8.47
C SER A 214 25.38 6.59 -7.84
N GLY A 215 24.27 6.21 -7.21
CA GLY A 215 23.37 7.15 -6.52
C GLY A 215 22.43 7.95 -7.45
N ALA A 216 22.58 7.84 -8.77
CA ALA A 216 21.62 8.41 -9.71
C ALA A 216 20.34 7.56 -9.75
N CYS A 217 19.18 8.22 -9.80
CA CYS A 217 17.93 7.58 -10.21
C CYS A 217 17.67 7.95 -11.67
N THR A 218 17.51 6.95 -12.54
CA THR A 218 17.22 7.18 -13.96
C THR A 218 15.89 6.55 -14.34
N LEU A 219 15.08 7.30 -15.08
CA LEU A 219 13.73 6.89 -15.46
C LEU A 219 13.70 6.40 -16.91
N HIS A 220 13.14 5.21 -17.12
CA HIS A 220 12.83 4.67 -18.43
C HIS A 220 11.33 4.57 -18.61
N ALA A 221 10.80 4.96 -19.77
CA ALA A 221 9.37 4.97 -20.06
C ALA A 221 9.04 4.20 -21.35
N GLY A 222 7.78 3.78 -21.49
CA GLY A 222 7.25 3.15 -22.69
C GLY A 222 8.05 1.91 -23.11
N PRO A 223 8.45 1.79 -24.39
CA PRO A 223 9.25 0.65 -24.86
C PRO A 223 10.56 0.44 -24.09
N ALA A 224 11.20 1.51 -23.61
CA ALA A 224 12.43 1.41 -22.83
C ALA A 224 12.20 0.77 -21.46
N ALA A 225 11.06 1.09 -20.81
CA ALA A 225 10.66 0.43 -19.57
C ALA A 225 10.49 -1.08 -19.77
N ALA A 226 9.80 -1.50 -20.84
CA ALA A 226 9.63 -2.91 -21.16
C ALA A 226 10.96 -3.64 -21.44
N THR A 227 11.92 -2.96 -22.08
CA THR A 227 13.27 -3.50 -22.29
C THR A 227 14.02 -3.68 -20.98
N VAL A 228 13.96 -2.69 -20.08
CA VAL A 228 14.54 -2.82 -18.73
C VAL A 228 13.90 -3.96 -17.95
N THR A 229 12.56 -4.06 -17.94
CA THR A 229 11.85 -5.15 -17.23
C THR A 229 12.33 -6.52 -17.72
N ARG A 230 12.36 -6.76 -19.04
CA ARG A 230 12.83 -8.03 -19.60
C ARG A 230 14.30 -8.33 -19.27
N LEU A 231 15.15 -7.31 -19.26
CA LEU A 231 16.56 -7.46 -18.89
C LEU A 231 16.68 -8.05 -17.48
N PHE A 232 15.93 -7.51 -16.51
CA PHE A 232 15.96 -7.95 -15.12
C PHE A 232 15.20 -9.25 -14.86
N GLU A 233 14.15 -9.55 -15.62
CA GLU A 233 13.50 -10.86 -15.61
C GLU A 233 14.48 -11.97 -16.04
N SER A 234 15.33 -11.69 -17.05
CA SER A 234 16.32 -12.65 -17.56
C SER A 234 17.59 -12.76 -16.70
N ALA A 235 17.88 -11.78 -15.84
CA ALA A 235 19.07 -11.74 -15.02
C ALA A 235 18.81 -12.38 -13.65
N SER A 236 19.82 -13.02 -13.04
CA SER A 236 19.75 -13.47 -11.65
C SER A 236 19.63 -12.26 -10.70
N PRO A 237 18.91 -12.33 -9.56
CA PRO A 237 18.83 -11.20 -8.62
C PRO A 237 20.18 -10.82 -7.99
N ASN A 238 21.16 -11.74 -8.05
CA ASN A 238 22.53 -11.52 -7.60
C ASN A 238 23.47 -11.06 -8.72
N THR A 239 22.94 -10.63 -9.88
CA THR A 239 23.76 -10.11 -10.97
C THR A 239 24.43 -8.80 -10.57
N LEU A 240 25.75 -8.73 -10.74
CA LEU A 240 26.49 -7.49 -10.80
C LEU A 240 26.69 -7.05 -12.24
N TRP A 241 26.49 -5.77 -12.47
CA TRP A 241 26.60 -5.15 -13.79
C TRP A 241 27.90 -4.38 -13.90
N VAL A 242 28.62 -4.56 -15.00
CA VAL A 242 29.85 -3.81 -15.29
C VAL A 242 29.52 -2.66 -16.22
N SER A 243 29.80 -1.43 -15.79
CA SER A 243 29.66 -0.22 -16.61
C SER A 243 30.90 0.65 -16.41
N GLN A 244 31.55 1.07 -17.50
CA GLN A 244 32.79 1.88 -17.46
C GLN A 244 33.87 1.32 -16.51
N GLY A 245 34.07 0.00 -16.51
CA GLY A 245 35.06 -0.68 -15.67
C GLY A 245 34.70 -0.81 -14.18
N ARG A 246 33.54 -0.30 -13.76
CA ARG A 246 33.05 -0.35 -12.38
C ARG A 246 31.92 -1.37 -12.23
N GLN A 247 31.77 -1.94 -11.04
CA GLN A 247 30.72 -2.92 -10.73
C GLN A 247 29.57 -2.28 -9.98
N TYR A 248 28.35 -2.60 -10.39
CA TYR A 248 27.12 -2.06 -9.83
C TYR A 248 26.16 -3.18 -9.46
N ARG A 249 25.54 -3.04 -8.30
CA ARG A 249 24.23 -3.65 -8.03
C ARG A 249 23.19 -2.67 -8.52
N VAL A 250 22.31 -3.10 -9.41
CA VAL A 250 21.25 -2.25 -9.95
C VAL A 250 19.93 -2.80 -9.46
N THR A 251 19.15 -1.95 -8.80
CA THR A 251 17.77 -2.28 -8.43
C THR A 251 16.84 -1.60 -9.42
N THR A 252 15.80 -2.32 -9.87
CA THR A 252 14.70 -1.75 -10.63
C THR A 252 13.55 -1.43 -9.70
N ARG A 253 12.90 -0.29 -9.91
CA ARG A 253 11.68 0.09 -9.23
C ARG A 253 10.60 0.37 -10.27
N PRO A 254 9.64 -0.53 -10.50
CA PRO A 254 8.54 -0.29 -11.44
C PRO A 254 7.65 0.83 -10.89
N LEU A 255 7.43 1.92 -11.62
CA LEU A 255 6.59 3.02 -11.13
C LEU A 255 5.11 2.65 -11.19
N LEU A 256 4.35 3.12 -10.21
CA LEU A 256 2.89 3.07 -10.17
C LEU A 256 2.27 4.21 -11.00
N PRO A 257 0.99 4.15 -11.39
CA PRO A 257 0.34 5.17 -12.23
C PRO A 257 0.54 6.63 -11.79
N ASP A 258 0.41 6.91 -10.49
CA ASP A 258 0.59 8.24 -9.89
C ASP A 258 2.07 8.65 -9.70
N GLU A 259 3.01 7.71 -9.88
CA GLU A 259 4.43 7.98 -9.79
C GLU A 259 4.95 8.40 -11.18
N THR A 260 5.34 9.66 -11.31
CA THR A 260 5.75 10.25 -12.60
C THR A 260 7.26 10.45 -12.74
N SER A 261 7.99 10.46 -11.62
CA SER A 261 9.43 10.76 -11.61
C SER A 261 10.17 10.08 -10.45
N CYS A 262 11.50 10.17 -10.46
CA CYS A 262 12.35 9.66 -9.38
C CYS A 262 12.13 10.38 -8.04
N GLU A 263 11.72 11.64 -8.08
CA GLU A 263 11.38 12.46 -6.91
C GLU A 263 10.06 12.03 -6.27
N ALA A 264 9.14 11.46 -7.06
CA ALA A 264 7.87 10.92 -6.57
C ALA A 264 8.04 9.60 -5.81
N LEU A 265 9.18 8.94 -5.94
CA LEU A 265 9.45 7.69 -5.24
C LEU A 265 9.72 7.96 -3.75
N PRO A 266 9.18 7.14 -2.84
CA PRO A 266 9.50 7.24 -1.42
C PRO A 266 11.02 7.12 -1.23
N ARG A 267 11.53 7.94 -0.30
CA ARG A 267 12.92 7.89 0.19
C ARG A 267 12.94 7.16 1.51
#